data_AF-A0A3S0B4Q1-F1
#
_entry.id   AF-A0A3S0B4Q1-F1
#
_cell.length_a   1.000
_cell.length_b   1.000
_cell.length_c   1.000
_cell.angle_alpha   90.00
_cell.angle_beta   90.00
_cell.angle_gamma   90.00
#
_symmetry.space_group_name_H-M   'P 1'
#
loop_
_entity.id
_entity.type
_entity.pdbx_description
1 polymer ?
#
loop_
_entity_poly.entity_id
_entity_poly.type
_entity_poly.pdbx_seq_one_letter_code
_entity_poly.pdbx_strand_id
1 'polypeptide(L)'
;MNNYIFTEHLIELRKRLLYSIIGFAICALILFPFSNSIYHFVAEPIAKYLPTNTQLIATDIISPFFVPIKLVFLIAVFISLPNTFYQLWRFIAPGLYQQEKKLLIVIVTSSILFFAIGVAFCYFLVLPAIFH
;
A
#
# COMPACT_ATOMS: atom_id res chain seq x y z
N MET A 1 -16.48 -37.84 1.10
CA MET A 1 -17.25 -36.58 0.98
C MET A 1 -16.42 -35.31 1.27
N ASN A 2 -15.08 -35.38 1.43
CA ASN A 2 -14.27 -34.23 1.87
C ASN A 2 -13.62 -33.37 0.77
N ASN A 3 -13.51 -33.82 -0.49
CA ASN A 3 -12.74 -33.08 -1.49
C ASN A 3 -13.41 -31.76 -1.92
N TYR A 4 -14.75 -31.68 -1.88
CA TYR A 4 -15.50 -30.52 -2.37
C TYR A 4 -15.26 -29.25 -1.54
N ILE A 5 -15.18 -29.37 -0.20
CA ILE A 5 -15.01 -28.22 0.71
C ILE A 5 -13.61 -27.59 0.56
N PHE A 6 -12.56 -28.42 0.46
CA PHE A 6 -11.21 -27.92 0.25
C PHE A 6 -11.06 -27.25 -1.13
N THR A 7 -11.63 -27.86 -2.18
CA THR A 7 -11.59 -27.25 -3.51
C THR A 7 -12.36 -25.94 -3.59
N GLU A 8 -13.52 -25.83 -2.93
CA GLU A 8 -14.30 -24.58 -2.89
C GLU A 8 -13.57 -23.47 -2.13
N HIS A 9 -12.92 -23.80 -1.00
CA HIS A 9 -12.15 -22.81 -0.26
C HIS A 9 -10.94 -22.30 -1.05
N LEU A 10 -10.22 -23.16 -1.77
CA LEU A 10 -9.12 -22.76 -2.66
C LEU A 10 -9.60 -21.91 -3.85
N ILE A 11 -10.79 -22.20 -4.38
CA ILE A 11 -11.41 -21.40 -5.45
C ILE A 11 -11.76 -20.00 -4.92
N GLU A 12 -12.26 -19.90 -3.70
CA GLU A 12 -12.51 -18.61 -3.06
C GLU A 12 -11.20 -17.84 -2.86
N LEU A 13 -10.13 -18.47 -2.34
CA LEU A 13 -8.82 -17.85 -2.19
C LEU A 13 -8.32 -17.25 -3.50
N ARG A 14 -8.33 -18.04 -4.58
CA ARG A 14 -7.90 -17.58 -5.91
C ARG A 14 -8.69 -16.37 -6.38
N LYS A 15 -10.01 -16.39 -6.21
CA LYS A 15 -10.89 -15.30 -6.62
C LYS A 15 -10.61 -14.02 -5.83
N ARG A 16 -10.40 -14.14 -4.51
CA ARG A 16 -10.08 -13.01 -3.61
C ARG A 16 -8.70 -12.42 -3.92
N LEU A 17 -7.72 -13.28 -4.17
CA LEU A 17 -6.38 -12.88 -4.58
C LEU A 17 -6.42 -12.09 -5.90
N LEU A 18 -7.17 -12.56 -6.90
CA LEU A 18 -7.34 -11.84 -8.16
C LEU A 18 -7.97 -10.45 -7.95
N TYR A 19 -9.02 -10.31 -7.15
CA TYR A 19 -9.61 -9.00 -6.86
C TYR A 19 -8.66 -8.06 -6.10
N SER A 20 -7.83 -8.60 -5.21
CA SER A 20 -6.78 -7.83 -4.53
C SER A 20 -5.75 -7.29 -5.52
N ILE A 21 -5.24 -8.16 -6.39
CA ILE A 21 -4.28 -7.81 -7.45
C ILE A 21 -4.87 -6.79 -8.43
N ILE A 22 -6.13 -6.96 -8.84
CA ILE A 22 -6.81 -6.01 -9.72
C ILE A 22 -6.95 -4.64 -9.05
N GLY A 23 -7.36 -4.59 -7.78
CA GLY A 23 -7.46 -3.32 -7.05
C GLY A 23 -6.11 -2.62 -6.94
N PHE A 24 -5.05 -3.36 -6.64
CA PHE A 24 -3.68 -2.86 -6.67
C PHE A 24 -3.27 -2.34 -8.06
N ALA A 25 -3.53 -3.12 -9.11
CA ALA A 25 -3.18 -2.75 -10.48
C ALA A 25 -3.91 -1.46 -10.93
N ILE A 26 -5.17 -1.28 -10.55
CA ILE A 26 -5.93 -0.05 -10.81
C ILE A 26 -5.27 1.13 -10.09
N CYS A 27 -4.94 1.00 -8.81
CA CYS A 27 -4.24 2.05 -8.07
C CYS A 27 -2.89 2.39 -8.71
N ALA A 28 -2.11 1.39 -9.08
CA ALA A 28 -0.81 1.57 -9.72
C ALA A 28 -0.94 2.29 -11.07
N LEU A 29 -1.91 1.92 -11.91
CA LEU A 29 -2.16 2.56 -13.20
C LEU A 29 -2.60 4.02 -13.05
N ILE A 30 -3.43 4.33 -12.04
CA ILE A 30 -3.86 5.71 -11.76
C ILE A 30 -2.67 6.56 -11.27
N LEU A 31 -1.78 6.01 -10.45
CA LEU A 31 -0.62 6.74 -9.91
C LEU A 31 0.56 6.83 -10.88
N PHE A 32 0.68 5.91 -11.84
CA PHE A 32 1.78 5.86 -12.82
C PHE A 32 2.08 7.21 -13.51
N PRO A 33 1.07 7.95 -14.06
CA PRO A 33 1.34 9.26 -14.67
C PRO A 33 1.85 10.33 -13.68
N PHE A 34 1.60 10.15 -12.38
CA PHE A 34 2.04 11.08 -11.31
C PHE A 34 3.38 10.70 -10.69
N SER A 35 4.08 9.69 -11.23
CA SER A 35 5.35 9.18 -10.69
C SER A 35 6.40 10.27 -10.44
N ASN A 36 6.59 11.17 -11.39
CA ASN A 36 7.55 12.28 -11.24
C ASN A 36 7.13 13.27 -10.16
N SER A 37 5.85 13.64 -10.08
CA SER A 37 5.35 14.55 -9.04
C SER A 37 5.49 13.96 -7.65
N ILE A 38 5.18 12.67 -7.50
CA ILE A 38 5.37 11.92 -6.26
C ILE A 38 6.84 11.90 -5.86
N TYR A 39 7.74 11.64 -6.82
CA TYR A 39 9.18 11.66 -6.57
C TYR A 39 9.65 13.03 -6.10
N HIS A 40 9.25 14.12 -6.79
CA HIS A 40 9.61 15.47 -6.38
C HIS A 40 9.09 15.83 -4.99
N PHE A 41 7.85 15.43 -4.66
CA PHE A 41 7.27 15.66 -3.34
C PHE A 41 8.06 14.97 -2.21
N VAL A 42 8.58 13.77 -2.46
CA VAL A 42 9.42 13.04 -1.50
C VAL A 42 10.87 13.56 -1.49
N ALA A 43 11.40 13.98 -2.64
CA ALA A 43 12.78 14.44 -2.77
C ALA A 43 13.00 15.87 -2.25
N GLU A 44 12.01 16.76 -2.33
CA GLU A 44 12.10 18.15 -1.89
C GLU A 44 12.46 18.32 -0.40
N PRO A 45 11.83 17.62 0.58
CA PRO A 45 12.24 17.72 1.97
C PRO A 45 13.63 17.14 2.19
N ILE A 46 14.00 16.05 1.51
CA ILE A 46 15.33 15.42 1.63
C ILE A 46 16.43 16.38 1.15
N ALA A 47 16.19 17.10 0.05
CA ALA A 47 17.13 18.08 -0.49
C ALA A 47 17.40 19.27 0.46
N LYS A 48 16.42 19.65 1.30
CA LYS A 48 16.59 20.72 2.30
C LYS A 48 17.51 20.35 3.46
N TYR A 49 17.70 19.05 3.72
CA TYR A 49 18.57 18.56 4.78
C TYR A 49 19.93 18.06 4.26
N LEU A 50 20.21 18.21 2.95
CA LEU A 50 21.54 17.94 2.39
C LEU A 50 22.46 19.17 2.60
N PRO A 51 23.70 18.98 3.10
CA PRO A 51 24.68 20.06 3.21
C PRO A 51 25.00 20.65 1.83
N THR A 52 25.23 21.97 1.80
CA THR A 52 25.30 22.88 0.64
C THR A 52 26.36 22.55 -0.42
N ASN A 53 27.05 21.40 -0.33
CA ASN A 53 28.13 21.01 -1.23
C ASN A 53 28.07 19.54 -1.71
N THR A 54 26.94 18.85 -1.51
CA THR A 54 26.74 17.50 -2.05
C THR A 54 25.70 17.56 -3.14
N GLN A 55 26.14 17.55 -4.39
CA GLN A 55 25.24 17.30 -5.52
C GLN A 55 24.56 15.94 -5.29
N LEU A 56 23.27 15.83 -5.64
CA LEU A 56 22.57 14.55 -5.75
C LEU A 56 23.23 13.75 -6.88
N ILE A 57 24.37 13.15 -6.59
CA ILE A 57 25.05 12.24 -7.51
C ILE A 57 24.26 10.95 -7.43
N ALA A 58 23.44 10.73 -8.45
CA ALA A 58 22.86 9.45 -8.75
C ALA A 58 24.00 8.42 -8.75
N THR A 59 24.03 7.53 -7.75
CA THR A 59 24.99 6.44 -7.66
C THR A 59 24.82 5.41 -8.78
N ASP A 60 23.73 5.52 -9.57
CA ASP A 60 23.45 4.72 -10.77
C ASP A 60 22.75 5.55 -11.86
N ILE A 61 23.19 5.42 -13.11
CA ILE A 61 22.68 6.14 -14.30
C ILE A 61 21.19 5.82 -14.58
N ILE A 62 20.69 4.70 -14.05
CA ILE A 62 19.35 4.16 -14.26
C ILE A 62 18.39 4.53 -13.11
N SER A 63 18.92 5.05 -12.00
CA SER A 63 18.14 5.41 -10.81
C SER A 63 17.05 6.49 -11.04
N PRO A 64 17.21 7.51 -11.91
CA PRO A 64 16.15 8.49 -12.14
C PRO A 64 14.88 7.90 -12.76
N PHE A 65 15.01 6.76 -13.45
CA PHE A 65 13.87 6.09 -14.08
C PHE A 65 13.20 5.08 -13.14
N PHE A 66 13.99 4.27 -12.42
CA PHE A 66 13.43 3.22 -11.56
C PHE A 66 12.94 3.72 -10.20
N VAL A 67 13.52 4.80 -9.66
CA VAL A 67 13.13 5.32 -8.34
C VAL A 67 11.68 5.83 -8.33
N PRO A 68 11.23 6.70 -9.27
CA PRO A 68 9.84 7.14 -9.31
C PRO A 68 8.85 5.97 -9.49
N ILE A 69 9.20 4.99 -10.32
CA ILE A 69 8.38 3.79 -10.55
C ILE A 69 8.25 2.98 -9.26
N LYS A 70 9.37 2.66 -8.59
CA LYS A 70 9.36 1.94 -7.29
C LYS A 70 8.52 2.67 -6.25
N LEU A 71 8.61 4.00 -6.21
CA LEU A 71 7.84 4.84 -5.28
C LEU A 71 6.34 4.78 -5.57
N VAL A 72 5.94 4.86 -6.84
CA VAL A 72 4.54 4.67 -7.24
C VAL A 72 4.03 3.30 -6.87
N PHE A 73 4.80 2.24 -7.13
CA PHE A 73 4.42 0.88 -6.75
C PHE A 73 4.20 0.76 -5.24
N LEU A 74 5.11 1.33 -4.43
CA LEU A 74 5.00 1.33 -2.98
C LEU A 74 3.73 2.07 -2.51
N ILE A 75 3.47 3.27 -3.02
CA ILE A 75 2.29 4.06 -2.66
C ILE A 75 1.01 3.38 -3.16
N ALA A 76 1.03 2.79 -4.35
CA ALA A 76 -0.10 2.03 -4.87
C ALA A 76 -0.42 0.81 -4.00
N VAL A 77 0.59 0.10 -3.47
CA VAL A 77 0.38 -0.96 -2.47
C VAL A 77 -0.35 -0.36 -1.27
N PHE A 78 0.17 0.72 -0.70
CA PHE A 78 -0.42 1.38 0.46
C PHE A 78 -1.87 1.84 0.25
N ILE A 79 -2.17 2.47 -0.89
CA ILE A 79 -3.54 2.89 -1.24
C ILE A 79 -4.46 1.69 -1.48
N SER A 80 -3.92 0.58 -1.99
CA SER A 80 -4.69 -0.65 -2.25
C SER A 80 -4.91 -1.52 -0.99
N LEU A 81 -4.17 -1.29 0.10
CA LEU A 81 -4.29 -2.04 1.36
C LEU A 81 -5.73 -2.13 1.90
N PRO A 82 -6.58 -1.10 1.88
CA PRO A 82 -7.98 -1.19 2.27
C PRO A 82 -8.74 -2.29 1.51
N ASN A 83 -8.55 -2.35 0.19
CA ASN A 83 -9.15 -3.37 -0.66
C ASN A 83 -8.54 -4.75 -0.37
N THR A 84 -7.20 -4.84 -0.26
CA THR A 84 -6.49 -6.08 0.06
C THR A 84 -6.94 -6.67 1.38
N PHE A 85 -7.02 -5.86 2.44
CA PHE A 85 -7.53 -6.28 3.73
C PHE A 85 -8.99 -6.71 3.64
N TYR A 86 -9.85 -5.93 2.98
CA TYR A 86 -11.26 -6.32 2.79
C TYR A 86 -11.40 -7.70 2.13
N GLN A 87 -10.63 -7.99 1.08
CA GLN A 87 -10.67 -9.31 0.42
C GLN A 87 -10.09 -10.41 1.31
N LEU A 88 -9.03 -10.14 2.06
CA LEU A 88 -8.41 -11.07 3.01
C LEU A 88 -9.40 -11.46 4.13
N TRP A 89 -10.07 -10.48 4.73
CA TRP A 89 -11.08 -10.72 5.78
C TRP A 89 -12.30 -11.44 5.23
N ARG A 90 -12.73 -11.14 4.02
CA ARG A 90 -13.85 -11.82 3.38
C ARG A 90 -13.55 -13.28 3.06
N PHE A 91 -12.28 -13.65 2.86
CA PHE A 91 -11.84 -15.04 2.73
C PHE A 91 -11.89 -15.81 4.08
N ILE A 92 -11.69 -15.11 5.20
CA ILE A 92 -11.76 -15.69 6.56
C ILE A 92 -13.20 -15.75 7.08
N ALA A 93 -14.05 -14.80 6.65
CA ALA A 93 -15.44 -14.66 7.05
C ALA A 93 -16.40 -15.85 6.82
N PRO A 94 -16.25 -16.77 5.83
CA PRO A 94 -17.18 -17.88 5.67
C PRO A 94 -17.24 -18.82 6.88
N GLY A 95 -16.28 -18.75 7.81
CA GLY A 95 -16.31 -19.48 9.10
C GLY A 95 -16.97 -18.74 10.28
N LEU A 96 -17.38 -17.48 10.13
CA LEU A 96 -17.86 -16.62 11.23
C LEU A 96 -19.38 -16.37 11.19
N TYR A 97 -20.00 -16.32 12.37
CA TYR A 97 -21.47 -16.20 12.54
C TYR A 97 -21.97 -14.81 12.07
N GLN A 98 -23.23 -14.72 11.63
CA GLN A 98 -23.83 -13.51 11.03
C GLN A 98 -23.69 -12.22 11.87
N GLN A 99 -23.52 -12.33 13.20
CA GLN A 99 -23.29 -11.19 14.10
C GLN A 99 -21.87 -10.60 14.00
N GLU A 100 -20.87 -11.37 13.56
CA GLU A 100 -19.48 -10.92 13.45
C GLU A 100 -19.20 -10.13 12.16
N LYS A 101 -20.13 -10.16 11.19
CA LYS A 101 -20.03 -9.31 9.98
C LYS A 101 -19.98 -7.82 10.30
N LYS A 102 -20.62 -7.37 11.37
CA LYS A 102 -20.54 -5.97 11.83
C LYS A 102 -19.15 -5.67 12.40
N LEU A 103 -18.54 -6.63 13.10
CA LEU A 103 -17.18 -6.52 13.62
C LEU A 103 -16.17 -6.37 12.47
N LEU A 104 -16.34 -7.12 11.38
CA LEU A 104 -15.50 -7.01 10.19
C LEU A 104 -15.51 -5.60 9.59
N ILE A 105 -16.68 -4.96 9.51
CA ILE A 105 -16.79 -3.58 8.99
C ILE A 105 -16.02 -2.60 9.90
N VAL A 106 -16.16 -2.76 11.22
CA VAL A 106 -15.43 -1.93 12.19
C VAL A 106 -13.92 -2.15 12.08
N ILE A 107 -13.46 -3.40 11.99
CA ILE A 107 -12.03 -3.74 11.88
C ILE A 107 -11.41 -3.18 10.59
N VAL A 108 -12.10 -3.33 9.45
CA VAL A 108 -11.64 -2.80 8.16
C VAL A 108 -11.56 -1.28 8.21
N THR A 109 -12.59 -0.61 8.74
CA THR A 109 -12.61 0.85 8.86
C THR A 109 -11.51 1.36 9.79
N SER A 110 -11.32 0.71 10.94
CA SER A 110 -10.24 1.03 11.88
C SER A 110 -8.86 0.81 11.26
N SER A 111 -8.68 -0.23 10.46
CA SER A 111 -7.41 -0.52 9.77
C SER A 111 -7.07 0.59 8.76
N ILE A 112 -8.06 1.08 8.00
CA ILE A 112 -7.89 2.21 7.08
C ILE A 112 -7.50 3.48 7.84
N LEU A 113 -8.19 3.76 8.96
CA LEU A 113 -7.93 4.92 9.79
C LEU A 113 -6.53 4.88 10.41
N PHE A 114 -6.13 3.75 10.99
CA PHE A 114 -4.80 3.55 11.57
C PHE A 114 -3.70 3.64 10.52
N PHE A 115 -3.96 3.15 9.31
CA PHE A 115 -3.03 3.25 8.21
C PHE A 115 -2.79 4.71 7.80
N ALA A 116 -3.86 5.50 7.65
CA ALA A 116 -3.76 6.93 7.36
C ALA A 116 -3.00 7.69 8.46
N ILE A 117 -3.25 7.36 9.73
CA ILE A 117 -2.51 7.90 10.88
C ILE A 117 -1.03 7.54 10.80
N GLY A 118 -0.69 6.29 10.45
CA GLY A 118 0.69 5.83 10.31
C GLY A 118 1.45 6.58 9.20
N VAL A 119 0.81 6.82 8.06
CA VAL A 119 1.38 7.62 6.96
C VAL A 119 1.63 9.06 7.42
N ALA A 120 0.65 9.67 8.08
CA ALA A 120 0.79 11.03 8.62
C ALA A 120 1.90 11.10 9.69
N PHE A 121 1.97 10.12 10.59
CA PHE A 121 3.01 10.03 11.61
C PHE A 121 4.41 9.94 11.00
N CYS A 122 4.58 9.10 9.96
CA CYS A 122 5.86 8.95 9.28
C CYS A 122 6.29 10.27 8.61
N TYR A 123 5.33 10.98 8.01
CA TYR A 123 5.59 12.26 7.35
C TYR A 123 5.91 13.39 8.32
N PHE A 124 5.14 13.54 9.41
CA PHE A 124 5.25 14.69 10.32
C PHE A 124 6.19 14.50 11.50
N LEU A 125 6.47 13.27 11.94
CA LEU A 125 7.33 13.03 13.10
C LEU A 125 8.62 12.31 12.74
N VAL A 126 8.56 11.26 11.93
CA VAL A 126 9.74 10.43 11.63
C VAL A 126 10.72 11.16 10.70
N LEU A 127 10.23 11.75 9.60
CA LEU A 127 11.09 12.56 8.71
C LEU A 127 11.86 13.65 9.48
N PRO A 128 11.25 14.57 10.24
CA PRO A 128 12.00 15.61 10.94
C PRO A 128 12.86 15.10 12.09
N ALA A 129 12.57 13.92 12.66
CA ALA A 129 13.41 13.32 13.70
C ALA A 129 14.67 12.64 13.16
N ILE A 130 14.65 12.13 11.93
CA ILE A 130 15.82 11.49 11.29
C ILE A 130 16.81 12.54 10.77
N PHE A 131 16.31 13.69 10.32
CA PHE A 131 17.11 14.75 9.71
C PHE A 131 17.46 15.91 10.66
N HIS A 132 17.24 15.73 11.98
CA HIS A 132 17.73 16.65 13.02
C HIS A 132 19.10 16.24 13.53
#